data_AF-A0A6A3YTX5-F1
#
_entry.id   AF-A0A6A3YTX5-F1
#
_cell.length_a   1.000
_cell.length_b   1.000
_cell.length_c   1.000
_cell.angle_alpha   90.00
_cell.angle_beta   90.00
_cell.angle_gamma   90.00
#
_symmetry.space_group_name_H-M   'P 1'
#
loop_
_entity.id
_entity.type
_entity.pdbx_description
1 polymer ?
#
loop_
_entity_poly.entity_id
_entity_poly.type
_entity_poly.pdbx_seq_one_letter_code
_entity_poly.pdbx_strand_id
1 'polypeptide(L)'
;MDQLQREYMLGARRKAQPADYFDAEDSGDERRKAPPAAADDGDDEVDPLEAFMQGIDAQVKQQRKAPPKRVAEKPQVLKHEDDDADSYLEEYARTTKKPGLGLDAGKDDSDEEVYATAKQLDAADAPDEMAKKVMEVLAPIDHSSVHYEPFRKNFYTPHSETASLSSQEVAKLRLEMSVKVDGIDVPAPVRSFMHLGFDRKMLQTLMKLGLEAPTSIQAQAFPVALSGRDLIGIAKTGSGKTLAFTLPMVRHVMDQRELQRGEGPIAVVLAPTRELAHQTYVQAKKFLGVYGASCAAIYGGAGKWEQVQALKKGVEVVVATPGRLIEMIRKKAAPMNRVTLVVLDEADRMFEMGFEPQLRSVMGQIRPDCQTLMFSATFRRRIEALALDVLKNPIKLTIGQVGQANEDIRQIAVVLPGHGAKWPWLMARIRGLVDEGRLLIFAGSKAGCEELAKNLATAFPAAPALCLHGDKTQQERTEALAKFKHGECRVLVATDVAARGLDVKDVMNVVNFDVAKNIDTHVHRIGRTGRMGLEGFKPGTAYTLVTRNESQFAAQLVFNMDVSGQPVSAELLALAKRDPHFRRAQLNSQTNAKMVLSTQKML
;
A
#
# COMPACT_ATOMS: atom_id res chain seq x y z
N MET A 1 -4.49 -33.35 29.78
CA MET A 1 -4.49 -31.87 29.82
C MET A 1 -3.25 -31.28 30.51
N ASP A 2 -2.56 -31.98 31.43
CA ASP A 2 -1.46 -31.39 32.23
C ASP A 2 -0.02 -31.47 31.66
N GLN A 3 0.24 -32.20 30.58
CA GLN A 3 1.61 -32.37 30.04
C GLN A 3 2.00 -31.29 29.01
N LEU A 4 1.05 -30.85 28.17
CA LEU A 4 1.26 -29.79 27.17
C LEU A 4 1.44 -28.39 27.78
N GLN A 5 0.85 -28.11 28.95
CA GLN A 5 1.06 -26.85 29.68
C GLN A 5 2.43 -26.78 30.36
N ARG A 6 3.02 -27.92 30.75
CA ARG A 6 4.37 -27.97 31.35
C ARG A 6 5.48 -27.74 30.31
N GLU A 7 5.32 -28.24 29.09
CA GLU A 7 6.29 -27.99 28.01
C GLU A 7 6.26 -26.54 27.52
N TYR A 8 5.10 -25.86 27.59
CA TYR A 8 4.98 -24.43 27.24
C TYR A 8 5.71 -23.49 28.23
N MET A 9 5.93 -23.93 29.47
CA MET A 9 6.58 -23.16 30.53
C MET A 9 8.11 -23.37 30.59
N LEU A 10 8.66 -24.30 29.81
CA LEU A 10 10.09 -24.66 29.82
C LEU A 10 10.89 -24.11 28.62
N GLY A 11 10.24 -23.34 27.73
CA GLY A 11 10.94 -22.57 26.69
C GLY A 11 11.84 -21.50 27.31
N ALA A 12 13.15 -21.68 27.14
CA ALA A 12 14.20 -20.90 27.78
C ALA A 12 13.97 -19.37 27.73
N ARG A 13 13.98 -18.75 28.91
CA ARG A 13 13.93 -17.31 29.14
C ARG A 13 15.00 -16.57 28.34
N ARG A 14 14.59 -15.64 27.45
CA ARG A 14 15.45 -14.55 26.98
C ARG A 14 15.96 -13.78 28.20
N LYS A 15 17.25 -13.91 28.52
CA LYS A 15 17.92 -13.02 29.48
C LYS A 15 18.04 -11.64 28.82
N ALA A 16 17.14 -10.74 29.19
CA ALA A 16 17.32 -9.33 28.89
C ALA A 16 18.58 -8.84 29.63
N GLN A 17 19.58 -8.36 28.89
CA GLN A 17 20.65 -7.55 29.46
C GLN A 17 20.13 -6.11 29.55
N PRO A 18 20.17 -5.46 30.72
CA PRO A 18 19.85 -4.04 30.84
C PRO A 18 21.14 -3.24 30.61
N ALA A 19 21.35 -2.79 29.38
CA ALA A 19 22.27 -1.70 29.05
C ALA A 19 21.79 -1.08 27.73
N ASP A 20 21.95 0.23 27.62
CA ASP A 20 21.51 1.11 26.53
C ASP A 20 20.07 1.64 26.65
N TYR A 21 19.81 2.35 27.76
CA TYR A 21 18.87 3.46 27.76
C TYR A 21 19.54 4.69 28.35
N PHE A 22 19.45 5.79 27.58
CA PHE A 22 19.89 7.18 27.81
C PHE A 22 21.30 7.59 27.38
N ASP A 23 21.32 8.41 26.31
CA ASP A 23 22.01 9.71 26.34
C ASP A 23 21.00 10.79 25.93
N ALA A 24 20.54 11.56 26.93
CA ALA A 24 20.03 12.93 26.80
C ALA A 24 19.99 13.53 28.23
N GLU A 25 21.17 13.92 28.72
CA GLU A 25 21.36 15.04 29.66
C GLU A 25 20.69 16.31 29.08
N ASP A 26 20.16 17.29 29.81
CA ASP A 26 20.07 17.58 31.24
C ASP A 26 19.07 18.76 31.43
N SER A 27 18.70 19.00 32.69
CA SER A 27 18.02 20.12 33.33
C SER A 27 16.50 19.98 33.49
N GLY A 28 15.93 19.94 34.68
CA GLY A 28 16.53 20.01 36.02
C GLY A 28 15.42 20.14 37.06
N ASP A 29 15.78 19.71 38.25
CA ASP A 29 15.24 20.08 39.56
C ASP A 29 14.19 19.20 40.25
N GLU A 30 14.43 19.10 41.55
CA GLU A 30 14.23 18.01 42.47
C GLU A 30 12.85 18.04 43.17
N ARG A 31 12.35 16.87 43.62
CA ARG A 31 12.33 16.47 45.05
C ARG A 31 11.42 15.27 45.30
N ARG A 32 12.04 14.22 45.87
CA ARG A 32 11.39 13.08 46.50
C ARG A 32 10.67 13.51 47.79
N LYS A 33 9.46 12.99 48.03
CA LYS A 33 8.96 12.59 49.36
C LYS A 33 7.87 11.53 49.22
N ALA A 34 8.02 10.44 49.98
CA ALA A 34 6.96 9.50 50.35
C ALA A 34 7.34 8.92 51.74
N PRO A 35 6.40 8.35 52.52
CA PRO A 35 4.99 8.70 52.74
C PRO A 35 4.70 8.86 54.26
N PRO A 36 3.43 8.91 54.70
CA PRO A 36 3.08 7.96 55.74
C PRO A 36 1.76 7.22 55.49
N ALA A 37 1.62 6.16 56.28
CA ALA A 37 0.69 5.05 56.15
C ALA A 37 -0.70 5.27 56.79
N ALA A 38 -1.60 4.37 56.39
CA ALA A 38 -2.80 3.87 57.06
C ALA A 38 -4.10 4.69 56.92
N ALA A 39 -5.01 4.15 56.10
CA ALA A 39 -6.37 3.79 56.53
C ALA A 39 -6.91 2.71 55.58
N ASP A 40 -7.34 1.61 56.18
CA ASP A 40 -8.08 0.49 55.59
C ASP A 40 -9.53 0.96 55.39
N ASP A 41 -9.96 1.09 54.15
CA ASP A 41 -11.38 1.14 53.78
C ASP A 41 -11.53 0.29 52.51
N GLY A 42 -12.30 -0.78 52.66
CA GLY A 42 -12.65 -1.67 51.57
C GLY A 42 -13.55 -0.95 50.57
N ASP A 43 -13.03 -0.72 49.39
CA ASP A 43 -13.80 -0.50 48.18
C ASP A 43 -13.32 -1.54 47.16
N ASP A 44 -14.25 -2.35 46.68
CA ASP A 44 -14.03 -3.26 45.56
C ASP A 44 -13.61 -2.43 44.34
N GLU A 45 -12.31 -2.26 44.11
CA GLU A 45 -11.77 -1.73 42.86
C GLU A 45 -12.20 -2.68 41.72
N VAL A 46 -13.27 -2.30 41.04
CA VAL A 46 -13.69 -2.91 39.78
C VAL A 46 -12.49 -2.86 38.82
N ASP A 47 -12.02 -4.03 38.39
CA ASP A 47 -10.93 -4.15 37.43
C ASP A 47 -11.23 -3.21 36.23
N PRO A 48 -10.31 -2.29 35.87
CA PRO A 48 -10.48 -1.40 34.72
C PRO A 48 -10.87 -2.13 33.42
N LEU A 49 -10.52 -3.42 33.31
CA LEU A 49 -10.91 -4.29 32.21
C LEU A 49 -12.39 -4.70 32.27
N GLU A 50 -12.94 -4.95 33.47
CA GLU A 50 -14.32 -5.38 33.68
C GLU A 50 -15.29 -4.20 33.50
N ALA A 51 -14.91 -3.01 33.99
CA ALA A 51 -15.62 -1.75 33.71
C ALA A 51 -15.66 -1.43 32.20
N PHE A 52 -14.60 -1.76 31.47
CA PHE A 52 -14.53 -1.59 30.01
C PHE A 52 -15.38 -2.63 29.26
N MET A 53 -15.38 -3.89 29.69
CA MET A 53 -16.23 -4.95 29.12
C MET A 53 -17.72 -4.62 29.24
N GLN A 54 -18.15 -4.09 30.39
CA GLN A 54 -19.53 -3.66 30.59
C GLN A 54 -19.92 -2.46 29.71
N GLY A 55 -18.97 -1.56 29.42
CA GLY A 55 -19.17 -0.40 28.55
C GLY A 55 -19.42 -0.77 27.08
N ILE A 56 -18.74 -1.81 26.58
CA ILE A 56 -18.89 -2.28 25.19
C ILE A 56 -20.25 -2.95 24.99
N ASP A 57 -20.69 -3.79 25.93
CA ASP A 57 -22.00 -4.46 25.86
C ASP A 57 -23.17 -3.47 25.87
N ALA A 58 -23.01 -2.32 26.53
CA ALA A 58 -23.98 -1.24 26.53
C ALA A 58 -24.02 -0.50 25.16
N GLN A 59 -22.87 -0.27 24.52
CA GLN A 59 -22.78 0.38 23.20
C GLN A 59 -23.39 -0.48 22.08
N VAL A 60 -23.19 -1.81 22.13
CA VAL A 60 -23.76 -2.76 21.16
C VAL A 60 -25.30 -2.81 21.25
N LYS A 61 -25.87 -2.64 22.45
CA LYS A 61 -27.33 -2.57 22.65
C LYS A 61 -27.95 -1.26 22.17
N GLN A 62 -27.23 -0.14 22.21
CA GLN A 62 -27.73 1.16 21.70
C GLN A 62 -27.76 1.23 20.17
N GLN A 63 -26.77 0.65 19.47
CA GLN A 63 -26.75 0.64 18.00
C GLN A 63 -27.90 -0.18 17.37
N ARG A 64 -28.48 -1.13 18.11
CA ARG A 64 -29.64 -1.93 17.67
C ARG A 64 -30.99 -1.20 17.71
N LYS A 65 -31.08 0.01 18.29
CA LYS A 65 -32.36 0.72 18.51
C LYS A 65 -32.56 2.00 17.67
N ALA A 66 -31.65 2.37 16.77
CA ALA A 66 -31.80 3.58 15.96
C ALA A 66 -32.77 3.38 14.77
N PRO A 67 -33.76 4.28 14.56
CA PRO A 67 -34.68 4.18 13.42
C PRO A 67 -33.99 4.57 12.10
N PRO A 68 -34.45 4.04 10.94
CA PRO A 68 -33.82 4.30 9.65
C PRO A 68 -33.98 5.76 9.23
N LYS A 69 -32.89 6.41 8.84
CA LYS A 69 -32.88 7.79 8.31
C LYS A 69 -33.59 7.85 6.95
N ARG A 70 -34.49 8.82 6.78
CA ARG A 70 -35.18 9.13 5.52
C ARG A 70 -34.18 9.48 4.41
N VAL A 71 -34.30 8.79 3.28
CA VAL A 71 -33.48 8.99 2.08
C VAL A 71 -34.00 10.21 1.33
N ALA A 72 -33.16 11.23 1.17
CA ALA A 72 -33.40 12.33 0.24
C ALA A 72 -33.20 11.84 -1.21
N GLU A 73 -34.04 12.31 -2.13
CA GLU A 73 -34.04 11.90 -3.55
C GLU A 73 -32.66 12.14 -4.21
N LYS A 74 -32.11 11.09 -4.82
CA LYS A 74 -30.81 11.11 -5.51
C LYS A 74 -30.92 11.80 -6.89
N PRO A 75 -29.98 12.68 -7.28
CA PRO A 75 -29.85 13.14 -8.67
C PRO A 75 -29.35 12.02 -9.60
N GLN A 76 -29.64 12.15 -10.89
CA GLN A 76 -29.50 11.13 -11.94
C GLN A 76 -28.10 10.49 -12.00
N VAL A 77 -28.01 9.22 -11.58
CA VAL A 77 -26.88 8.31 -11.82
C VAL A 77 -27.12 7.64 -13.17
N LEU A 78 -26.09 7.56 -14.02
CA LEU A 78 -26.15 6.76 -15.26
C LEU A 78 -26.36 5.30 -14.84
N LYS A 79 -27.46 4.69 -15.29
CA LYS A 79 -27.71 3.26 -15.04
C LYS A 79 -26.84 2.44 -16.00
N HIS A 80 -25.85 1.75 -15.47
CA HIS A 80 -25.08 0.72 -16.18
C HIS A 80 -25.06 -0.56 -15.35
N GLU A 81 -25.13 -1.71 -16.02
CA GLU A 81 -24.91 -3.02 -15.40
C GLU A 81 -23.38 -3.25 -15.26
N ASP A 82 -22.98 -3.96 -14.20
CA ASP A 82 -21.62 -4.02 -13.64
C ASP A 82 -20.50 -4.53 -14.59
N ASP A 83 -20.85 -5.06 -15.76
CA ASP A 83 -19.92 -5.69 -16.71
C ASP A 83 -19.35 -4.73 -17.80
N ASP A 84 -19.94 -3.55 -18.00
CA ASP A 84 -19.60 -2.67 -19.14
C ASP A 84 -18.35 -1.78 -18.91
N ALA A 85 -18.00 -1.47 -17.65
CA ALA A 85 -16.89 -0.56 -17.32
C ALA A 85 -15.51 -1.22 -17.54
N ASP A 86 -15.37 -2.49 -17.17
CA ASP A 86 -14.15 -3.28 -17.40
C ASP A 86 -13.94 -3.55 -18.90
N SER A 87 -15.03 -3.77 -19.65
CA SER A 87 -15.02 -3.95 -21.10
C SER A 87 -14.38 -2.75 -21.83
N TYR A 88 -14.67 -1.52 -21.41
CA TYR A 88 -14.12 -0.31 -22.03
C TYR A 88 -12.61 -0.16 -21.84
N LEU A 89 -12.14 -0.28 -20.60
CA LEU A 89 -10.71 -0.15 -20.28
C LEU A 89 -9.90 -1.29 -20.93
N GLU A 90 -10.49 -2.49 -21.03
CA GLU A 90 -9.90 -3.61 -21.77
C GLU A 90 -9.89 -3.40 -23.30
N GLU A 91 -11.00 -2.93 -23.90
CA GLU A 91 -11.10 -2.67 -25.34
C GLU A 91 -10.09 -1.60 -25.75
N TYR A 92 -9.97 -0.53 -24.96
CA TYR A 92 -9.00 0.55 -25.16
C TYR A 92 -7.55 0.03 -25.16
N ALA A 93 -7.20 -0.84 -24.21
CA ALA A 93 -5.88 -1.47 -24.12
C ALA A 93 -5.58 -2.42 -25.30
N ARG A 94 -6.62 -2.98 -25.94
CA ARG A 94 -6.51 -3.82 -27.15
C ARG A 94 -6.38 -2.98 -28.42
N THR A 95 -7.14 -1.89 -28.57
CA THR A 95 -7.20 -1.08 -29.79
C THR A 95 -6.03 -0.12 -29.98
N THR A 96 -5.37 0.31 -28.91
CA THR A 96 -4.22 1.23 -28.99
C THR A 96 -2.89 0.52 -29.30
N LYS A 97 -2.87 -0.81 -29.37
CA LYS A 97 -1.68 -1.63 -29.67
C LYS A 97 -1.55 -2.06 -31.13
N LYS A 98 -2.21 -1.40 -32.08
CA LYS A 98 -1.95 -1.62 -33.52
C LYS A 98 -1.88 -0.30 -34.30
N PRO A 99 -0.74 -0.04 -34.94
CA PRO A 99 -0.73 0.45 -36.32
C PRO A 99 -0.32 -0.71 -37.24
N GLY A 100 -1.20 -1.05 -38.17
CA GLY A 100 -0.86 -1.85 -39.33
C GLY A 100 0.00 -1.04 -40.31
N LEU A 101 0.91 -1.75 -40.96
CA LEU A 101 1.86 -1.26 -41.95
C LEU A 101 1.23 -0.37 -43.04
N GLY A 102 1.79 0.83 -43.20
CA GLY A 102 1.60 1.73 -44.33
C GLY A 102 2.82 2.65 -44.41
N LEU A 103 3.64 2.44 -45.42
CA LEU A 103 4.93 3.11 -45.66
C LEU A 103 4.73 4.61 -45.90
N ASP A 104 5.33 5.47 -45.08
CA ASP A 104 6.06 6.66 -45.56
C ASP A 104 7.00 7.24 -44.50
N ALA A 105 8.15 7.74 -44.95
CA ALA A 105 9.36 7.94 -44.16
C ALA A 105 9.33 9.13 -43.18
N GLY A 106 9.71 8.86 -41.92
CA GLY A 106 10.06 9.87 -40.92
C GLY A 106 10.59 9.20 -39.65
N LYS A 107 11.88 9.41 -39.35
CA LYS A 107 12.62 8.83 -38.20
C LYS A 107 11.86 8.97 -36.88
N ASP A 108 11.64 7.85 -36.18
CA ASP A 108 11.60 7.77 -34.72
C ASP A 108 11.82 6.31 -34.29
N ASP A 109 12.82 6.09 -33.43
CA ASP A 109 13.28 4.78 -32.95
C ASP A 109 12.20 4.09 -32.10
N SER A 110 11.64 2.99 -32.62
CA SER A 110 10.78 2.07 -31.87
C SER A 110 11.56 0.85 -31.39
N ASP A 111 11.43 0.55 -30.09
CA ASP A 111 12.14 -0.47 -29.27
C ASP A 111 12.06 -1.95 -29.74
N GLU A 112 11.60 -2.23 -30.96
CA GLU A 112 11.48 -3.59 -31.51
C GLU A 112 12.74 -4.01 -32.30
N GLU A 113 13.52 -3.07 -32.83
CA GLU A 113 14.80 -3.37 -33.48
C GLU A 113 15.90 -3.74 -32.46
N VAL A 114 15.88 -3.18 -31.25
CA VAL A 114 16.90 -3.39 -30.21
C VAL A 114 16.98 -4.86 -29.77
N TYR A 115 15.86 -5.58 -29.78
CA TYR A 115 15.81 -7.00 -29.45
C TYR A 115 16.33 -7.90 -30.58
N ALA A 116 16.22 -7.46 -31.83
CA ALA A 116 16.77 -8.16 -32.99
C ALA A 116 18.27 -7.88 -33.17
N THR A 117 18.73 -6.64 -32.89
CA THR A 117 20.16 -6.30 -32.93
C THR A 117 20.93 -6.96 -31.79
N ALA A 118 20.35 -7.05 -30.59
CA ALA A 118 21.00 -7.73 -29.45
C ALA A 118 21.33 -9.21 -29.75
N LYS A 119 20.49 -9.88 -30.55
CA LYS A 119 20.72 -11.28 -30.95
C LYS A 119 21.73 -11.43 -32.10
N GLN A 120 22.02 -10.36 -32.84
CA GLN A 120 22.99 -10.33 -33.94
C GLN A 120 24.35 -9.75 -33.51
N LEU A 121 24.41 -9.01 -32.40
CA LEU A 121 25.64 -8.43 -31.85
C LEU A 121 26.42 -9.38 -30.91
N ASP A 122 25.85 -10.53 -30.54
CA ASP A 122 26.58 -11.62 -29.84
C ASP A 122 27.69 -12.26 -30.71
N ALA A 123 27.85 -11.82 -31.97
CA ALA A 123 28.81 -12.39 -32.93
C ALA A 123 29.97 -11.46 -33.33
N ALA A 124 30.16 -10.29 -32.70
CA ALA A 124 31.29 -9.42 -33.05
C ALA A 124 31.88 -8.68 -31.84
N ASP A 125 33.19 -8.86 -31.65
CA ASP A 125 34.06 -8.21 -30.68
C ASP A 125 33.83 -6.69 -30.56
N ALA A 126 33.43 -6.22 -29.37
CA ALA A 126 33.40 -4.81 -29.01
C ALA A 126 33.79 -4.59 -27.52
N PRO A 127 34.37 -3.42 -27.15
CA PRO A 127 35.22 -3.28 -25.97
C PRO A 127 34.50 -3.23 -24.61
N ASP A 128 35.18 -3.78 -23.61
CA ASP A 128 34.80 -4.18 -22.23
C ASP A 128 34.20 -3.10 -21.28
N GLU A 129 33.94 -1.88 -21.75
CA GLU A 129 33.45 -0.77 -20.89
C GLU A 129 31.95 -0.47 -21.06
N MET A 130 31.35 -0.78 -22.22
CA MET A 130 29.91 -0.53 -22.46
C MET A 130 28.97 -1.66 -22.02
N ALA A 131 29.49 -2.84 -21.65
CA ALA A 131 28.71 -3.98 -21.17
C ALA A 131 28.21 -3.84 -19.71
N LYS A 132 28.67 -2.83 -18.95
CA LYS A 132 28.41 -2.70 -17.49
C LYS A 132 27.03 -2.18 -17.08
N LYS A 133 26.05 -2.08 -17.99
CA LYS A 133 24.66 -1.68 -17.67
C LYS A 133 23.60 -2.72 -18.02
N VAL A 134 24.00 -3.99 -18.17
CA VAL A 134 23.05 -5.09 -18.16
C VAL A 134 22.49 -5.24 -16.74
N MET A 135 21.16 -5.33 -16.65
CA MET A 135 20.42 -5.50 -15.39
C MET A 135 20.89 -6.81 -14.72
N GLU A 136 21.72 -6.71 -13.67
CA GLU A 136 22.37 -7.89 -13.07
C GLU A 136 21.37 -8.73 -12.24
N VAL A 137 20.98 -9.88 -12.80
CA VAL A 137 20.11 -10.90 -12.18
C VAL A 137 20.98 -12.00 -11.54
N LEU A 138 20.57 -12.55 -10.39
CA LEU A 138 21.26 -13.67 -9.73
C LEU A 138 20.93 -14.99 -10.44
N ALA A 139 21.90 -15.89 -10.53
CA ALA A 139 21.66 -17.25 -10.98
C ALA A 139 20.77 -18.00 -9.95
N PRO A 140 19.66 -18.64 -10.37
CA PRO A 140 18.82 -19.43 -9.46
C PRO A 140 19.61 -20.53 -8.75
N ILE A 141 19.26 -20.81 -7.50
CA ILE A 141 19.84 -21.92 -6.74
C ILE A 141 19.10 -23.20 -7.09
N ASP A 142 19.82 -24.31 -7.28
CA ASP A 142 19.21 -25.62 -7.33
C ASP A 142 18.79 -26.08 -5.93
N HIS A 143 17.54 -25.78 -5.59
CA HIS A 143 16.94 -26.10 -4.30
C HIS A 143 16.79 -27.61 -4.04
N SER A 144 16.91 -28.47 -5.06
CA SER A 144 16.84 -29.94 -4.87
C SER A 144 18.04 -30.49 -4.11
N SER A 145 19.19 -29.78 -4.18
CA SER A 145 20.45 -30.14 -3.53
C SER A 145 20.61 -29.55 -2.12
N VAL A 146 19.70 -28.66 -1.70
CA VAL A 146 19.82 -27.91 -0.44
C VAL A 146 18.94 -28.54 0.63
N HIS A 147 19.53 -28.91 1.78
CA HIS A 147 18.77 -29.38 2.93
C HIS A 147 18.20 -28.19 3.72
N TYR A 148 16.88 -28.12 3.80
CA TYR A 148 16.18 -27.09 4.55
C TYR A 148 15.63 -27.61 5.88
N GLU A 149 15.83 -26.84 6.95
CA GLU A 149 15.19 -27.13 8.24
C GLU A 149 13.66 -27.02 8.12
N PRO A 150 12.89 -27.93 8.73
CA PRO A 150 11.44 -27.81 8.78
C PRO A 150 11.05 -26.60 9.63
N PHE A 151 9.92 -25.98 9.29
CA PHE A 151 9.35 -24.89 10.07
C PHE A 151 7.83 -25.00 10.09
N ARG A 152 7.22 -24.47 11.17
CA ARG A 152 5.77 -24.41 11.30
C ARG A 152 5.24 -23.24 10.46
N LYS A 153 4.16 -23.49 9.71
CA LYS A 153 3.45 -22.46 8.92
C LYS A 153 2.12 -22.04 9.52
N ASN A 154 1.38 -22.99 10.09
CA ASN A 154 0.04 -22.75 10.60
C ASN A 154 0.07 -22.47 12.11
N PHE A 155 -0.15 -21.22 12.47
CA PHE A 155 -0.25 -20.72 13.84
C PHE A 155 -1.70 -20.37 14.22
N TYR A 156 -2.59 -20.32 13.23
CA TYR A 156 -3.95 -19.83 13.42
C TYR A 156 -4.80 -20.87 14.14
N THR A 157 -5.34 -20.46 15.28
CA THR A 157 -6.40 -21.18 15.98
C THR A 157 -7.62 -20.27 16.03
N PRO A 158 -8.74 -20.62 15.37
CA PRO A 158 -9.93 -19.79 15.38
C PRO A 158 -10.43 -19.54 16.81
N HIS A 159 -10.72 -18.27 17.12
CA HIS A 159 -11.42 -17.91 18.36
C HIS A 159 -12.82 -18.56 18.39
N SER A 160 -13.35 -18.86 19.57
CA SER A 160 -14.66 -19.51 19.74
C SER A 160 -15.78 -18.79 18.99
N GLU A 161 -15.82 -17.46 19.05
CA GLU A 161 -16.78 -16.64 18.32
C GLU A 161 -16.66 -16.82 16.80
N THR A 162 -15.43 -16.76 16.26
CA THR A 162 -15.18 -16.94 14.83
C THR A 162 -15.47 -18.38 14.37
N ALA A 163 -15.18 -19.37 15.22
CA ALA A 163 -15.40 -20.79 14.96
C ALA A 163 -16.89 -21.17 14.96
N SER A 164 -17.71 -20.46 15.75
CA SER A 164 -19.14 -20.70 15.87
C SER A 164 -19.97 -20.15 14.69
N LEU A 165 -19.38 -19.33 13.82
CA LEU A 165 -20.08 -18.71 12.70
C LEU A 165 -20.46 -19.76 11.64
N SER A 166 -21.73 -19.76 11.28
CA SER A 166 -22.22 -20.51 10.12
C SER A 166 -21.68 -19.91 8.81
N SER A 167 -21.68 -20.70 7.72
CA SER A 167 -21.25 -20.23 6.40
C SER A 167 -22.05 -19.02 5.91
N GLN A 168 -23.34 -18.92 6.27
CA GLN A 168 -24.18 -17.77 5.94
C GLN A 168 -23.76 -16.51 6.70
N GLU A 169 -23.42 -16.64 7.99
CA GLU A 169 -22.94 -15.52 8.80
C GLU A 169 -21.56 -15.03 8.35
N VAL A 170 -20.67 -15.95 7.97
CA VAL A 170 -19.37 -15.60 7.38
C VAL A 170 -19.55 -14.85 6.06
N ALA A 171 -20.45 -15.30 5.19
CA ALA A 171 -20.76 -14.62 3.94
C ALA A 171 -21.33 -13.21 4.20
N LYS A 172 -22.25 -13.08 5.16
CA LYS A 172 -22.80 -11.79 5.58
C LYS A 172 -21.71 -10.85 6.12
N LEU A 173 -20.80 -11.35 6.96
CA LEU A 173 -19.70 -10.56 7.52
C LEU A 173 -18.73 -10.07 6.44
N ARG A 174 -18.42 -10.93 5.46
CA ARG A 174 -17.61 -10.54 4.29
C ARG A 174 -18.29 -9.46 3.47
N LEU A 175 -19.61 -9.55 3.27
CA LEU A 175 -20.39 -8.53 2.59
C LEU A 175 -20.36 -7.19 3.34
N GLU A 176 -20.60 -7.21 4.66
CA GLU A 176 -20.54 -6.01 5.51
C GLU A 176 -19.17 -5.34 5.48
N MET A 177 -18.09 -6.13 5.40
CA MET A 177 -16.71 -5.64 5.31
C MET A 177 -16.28 -5.28 3.88
N SER A 178 -17.15 -5.48 2.87
CA SER A 178 -16.82 -5.33 1.44
C SER A 178 -15.62 -6.17 1.00
N VAL A 179 -15.55 -7.41 1.50
CA VAL A 179 -14.49 -8.38 1.23
C VAL A 179 -14.99 -9.44 0.25
N LYS A 180 -14.41 -9.48 -0.95
CA LYS A 180 -14.51 -10.61 -1.86
C LYS A 180 -13.34 -11.56 -1.65
N VAL A 181 -13.63 -12.85 -1.68
CA VAL A 181 -12.67 -13.92 -1.40
C VAL A 181 -12.71 -14.94 -2.53
N ASP A 182 -11.57 -15.21 -3.15
CA ASP A 182 -11.39 -16.32 -4.10
C ASP A 182 -10.33 -17.28 -3.54
N GLY A 183 -10.66 -18.57 -3.41
CA GLY A 183 -9.76 -19.59 -2.87
C GLY A 183 -10.50 -20.72 -2.16
N ILE A 184 -9.75 -21.75 -1.78
CA ILE A 184 -10.28 -22.96 -1.12
C ILE A 184 -9.96 -22.91 0.39
N ASP A 185 -10.93 -23.33 1.20
CA ASP A 185 -10.85 -23.43 2.67
C ASP A 185 -10.40 -22.13 3.34
N VAL A 186 -11.05 -21.02 2.98
CA VAL A 186 -10.66 -19.70 3.48
C VAL A 186 -11.19 -19.47 4.90
N PRO A 187 -10.31 -19.21 5.89
CA PRO A 187 -10.71 -18.90 7.25
C PRO A 187 -11.73 -17.74 7.33
N ALA A 188 -12.62 -17.80 8.31
CA ALA A 188 -13.57 -16.70 8.56
C ALA A 188 -12.83 -15.43 9.02
N PRO A 189 -13.31 -14.23 8.64
CA PRO A 189 -12.68 -12.97 9.03
C PRO A 189 -12.86 -12.72 10.53
N VAL A 190 -11.85 -12.09 11.14
CA VAL A 190 -11.89 -11.70 12.56
C VAL A 190 -12.47 -10.31 12.76
N ARG A 191 -13.12 -10.06 13.90
CA ARG A 191 -13.69 -8.76 14.25
C ARG A 191 -12.85 -7.97 15.26
N SER A 192 -11.95 -8.64 15.97
CA SER A 192 -11.12 -8.05 17.02
C SER A 192 -9.69 -8.59 16.94
N PHE A 193 -8.71 -7.78 17.34
CA PHE A 193 -7.32 -8.22 17.50
C PHE A 193 -7.19 -9.35 18.55
N MET A 194 -8.14 -9.45 19.49
CA MET A 194 -8.19 -10.53 20.49
C MET A 194 -8.38 -11.91 19.84
N HIS A 195 -9.03 -11.98 18.67
CA HIS A 195 -9.32 -13.24 17.99
C HIS A 195 -8.07 -13.88 17.35
N LEU A 196 -6.93 -13.17 17.37
CA LEU A 196 -5.69 -13.59 16.72
C LEU A 196 -4.74 -14.36 17.66
N GLY A 197 -5.09 -14.48 18.94
CA GLY A 197 -4.28 -15.20 19.91
C GLY A 197 -2.95 -14.51 20.23
N PHE A 198 -2.89 -13.18 20.12
CA PHE A 198 -1.72 -12.41 20.52
C PHE A 198 -1.56 -12.37 22.05
N ASP A 199 -0.31 -12.28 22.52
CA ASP A 199 -0.03 -12.15 23.94
C ASP A 199 -0.36 -10.76 24.49
N ARG A 200 -0.40 -10.64 25.81
CA ARG A 200 -0.73 -9.38 26.50
C ARG A 200 0.21 -8.23 26.11
N LYS A 201 1.49 -8.51 25.83
CA LYS A 201 2.47 -7.48 25.44
C LYS A 201 2.14 -6.86 24.08
N MET A 202 1.80 -7.70 23.10
CA MET A 202 1.37 -7.23 21.78
C MET A 202 0.05 -6.47 21.87
N LEU A 203 -0.94 -7.00 22.59
CA LEU A 203 -2.24 -6.34 22.76
C LEU A 203 -2.11 -4.95 23.41
N GLN A 204 -1.30 -4.83 24.47
CA GLN A 204 -1.00 -3.52 25.07
C GLN A 204 -0.31 -2.57 24.10
N THR A 205 0.56 -3.08 23.22
CA THR A 205 1.21 -2.26 22.18
C THR A 205 0.20 -1.76 21.16
N LEU A 206 -0.73 -2.62 20.71
CA LEU A 206 -1.83 -2.23 19.81
C LEU A 206 -2.71 -1.15 20.46
N MET A 207 -3.07 -1.30 21.73
CA MET A 207 -3.85 -0.30 22.48
C MET A 207 -3.12 1.04 22.61
N LYS A 208 -1.83 1.03 22.97
CA LYS A 208 -1.00 2.25 23.06
C LYS A 208 -0.87 2.99 21.74
N LEU A 209 -0.99 2.27 20.62
CA LEU A 209 -0.97 2.83 19.27
C LEU A 209 -2.35 3.30 18.79
N GLY A 210 -3.40 3.18 19.61
CA GLY A 210 -4.77 3.56 19.26
C GLY A 210 -5.42 2.64 18.23
N LEU A 211 -5.00 1.37 18.15
CA LEU A 211 -5.56 0.39 17.22
C LEU A 211 -6.72 -0.36 17.89
N GLU A 212 -7.94 0.14 17.70
CA GLU A 212 -9.14 -0.39 18.36
C GLU A 212 -9.66 -1.68 17.72
N ALA A 213 -9.72 -1.72 16.38
CA ALA A 213 -10.26 -2.84 15.62
C ALA A 213 -9.52 -3.05 14.28
N PRO A 214 -9.48 -4.29 13.75
CA PRO A 214 -8.89 -4.55 12.45
C PRO A 214 -9.71 -3.91 11.31
N THR A 215 -9.03 -3.35 10.30
CA THR A 215 -9.67 -2.91 9.06
C THR A 215 -10.17 -4.10 8.22
N SER A 216 -11.01 -3.88 7.21
CA SER A 216 -11.55 -4.99 6.37
C SER A 216 -10.47 -5.89 5.76
N ILE A 217 -9.38 -5.30 5.25
CA ILE A 217 -8.26 -6.10 4.71
C ILE A 217 -7.59 -6.90 5.83
N GLN A 218 -7.37 -6.29 7.00
CA GLN A 218 -6.72 -6.92 8.14
C GLN A 218 -7.56 -8.08 8.70
N ALA A 219 -8.87 -7.85 8.88
CA ALA A 219 -9.84 -8.80 9.39
C ALA A 219 -9.81 -10.13 8.63
N GLN A 220 -9.70 -10.09 7.30
CA GLN A 220 -9.65 -11.30 6.49
C GLN A 220 -8.22 -11.79 6.22
N ALA A 221 -7.23 -10.89 6.10
CA ALA A 221 -5.84 -11.27 5.81
C ALA A 221 -5.14 -11.93 6.99
N PHE A 222 -5.38 -11.48 8.23
CA PHE A 222 -4.73 -12.04 9.41
C PHE A 222 -4.94 -13.56 9.57
N PRO A 223 -6.19 -14.08 9.59
CA PRO A 223 -6.39 -15.52 9.76
C PRO A 223 -5.82 -16.32 8.59
N VAL A 224 -5.84 -15.76 7.36
CA VAL A 224 -5.22 -16.39 6.19
C VAL A 224 -3.69 -16.46 6.33
N ALA A 225 -3.04 -15.34 6.63
CA ALA A 225 -1.59 -15.28 6.78
C ALA A 225 -1.12 -16.13 7.97
N LEU A 226 -1.81 -16.09 9.11
CA LEU A 226 -1.48 -16.92 10.27
C LEU A 226 -1.74 -18.42 10.03
N SER A 227 -2.59 -18.79 9.07
CA SER A 227 -2.78 -20.19 8.68
C SER A 227 -1.63 -20.75 7.81
N GLY A 228 -0.68 -19.90 7.43
CA GLY A 228 0.47 -20.30 6.62
C GLY A 228 0.19 -20.41 5.13
N ARG A 229 -0.98 -19.92 4.67
CA ARG A 229 -1.39 -19.92 3.27
C ARG A 229 -0.81 -18.70 2.56
N ASP A 230 -0.49 -18.89 1.28
CA ASP A 230 -0.13 -17.79 0.39
C ASP A 230 -1.33 -16.88 0.16
N LEU A 231 -1.07 -15.58 -0.01
CA LEU A 231 -2.09 -14.55 0.02
C LEU A 231 -1.87 -13.53 -1.09
N ILE A 232 -2.94 -13.17 -1.79
CA ILE A 232 -3.01 -11.98 -2.64
C ILE A 232 -4.00 -11.02 -2.00
N GLY A 233 -3.52 -9.93 -1.41
CA GLY A 233 -4.34 -8.89 -0.79
C GLY A 233 -4.47 -7.64 -1.67
N ILE A 234 -5.65 -7.44 -2.27
CA ILE A 234 -5.96 -6.29 -3.11
C ILE A 234 -6.83 -5.33 -2.32
N ALA A 235 -6.30 -4.15 -2.02
CA ALA A 235 -7.04 -3.11 -1.32
C ALA A 235 -6.46 -1.73 -1.63
N LYS A 236 -7.27 -0.69 -1.48
CA LYS A 236 -6.86 0.72 -1.65
C LYS A 236 -5.65 1.11 -0.77
N THR A 237 -4.95 2.19 -1.14
CA THR A 237 -3.92 2.78 -0.26
C THR A 237 -4.57 3.28 1.04
N GLY A 238 -3.84 3.23 2.16
CA GLY A 238 -4.38 3.62 3.46
C GLY A 238 -5.36 2.62 4.11
N SER A 239 -5.67 1.49 3.47
CA SER A 239 -6.56 0.45 4.04
C SER A 239 -5.94 -0.36 5.19
N GLY A 240 -4.67 -0.13 5.52
CA GLY A 240 -3.97 -0.85 6.60
C GLY A 240 -3.25 -2.13 6.17
N LYS A 241 -2.92 -2.30 4.87
CA LYS A 241 -2.17 -3.46 4.33
C LYS A 241 -0.85 -3.74 5.07
N THR A 242 -0.12 -2.69 5.47
CA THR A 242 1.16 -2.84 6.17
C THR A 242 1.03 -3.66 7.46
N LEU A 243 0.03 -3.37 8.29
CA LEU A 243 -0.22 -4.16 9.50
C LEU A 243 -0.71 -5.57 9.15
N ALA A 244 -1.50 -5.72 8.08
CA ALA A 244 -2.06 -7.00 7.64
C ALA A 244 -0.99 -8.07 7.40
N PHE A 245 0.21 -7.70 6.94
CA PHE A 245 1.35 -8.62 6.87
C PHE A 245 2.33 -8.50 8.05
N THR A 246 2.44 -7.33 8.69
CA THR A 246 3.44 -7.12 9.75
C THR A 246 3.13 -7.95 11.01
N LEU A 247 1.87 -7.99 11.46
CA LEU A 247 1.55 -8.74 12.68
C LEU A 247 1.70 -10.26 12.50
N PRO A 248 1.21 -10.88 11.40
CA PRO A 248 1.50 -12.29 11.12
C PRO A 248 3.01 -12.56 10.98
N MET A 249 3.76 -11.65 10.34
CA MET A 249 5.21 -11.76 10.22
C MET A 249 5.91 -11.80 11.57
N VAL A 250 5.49 -10.96 12.53
CA VAL A 250 6.04 -10.99 13.89
C VAL A 250 5.80 -12.35 14.55
N ARG A 251 4.59 -12.89 14.43
CA ARG A 251 4.26 -14.22 14.99
C ARG A 251 5.09 -15.32 14.35
N HIS A 252 5.24 -15.28 13.02
CA HIS A 252 6.02 -16.22 12.23
C HIS A 252 7.51 -16.22 12.62
N VAL A 253 8.11 -15.03 12.75
CA VAL A 253 9.51 -14.88 13.18
C VAL A 253 9.71 -15.42 14.60
N MET A 254 8.78 -15.15 15.50
CA MET A 254 8.88 -15.54 16.91
C MET A 254 8.67 -17.04 17.16
N ASP A 255 8.07 -17.77 16.21
CA ASP A 255 7.92 -19.24 16.30
C ASP A 255 9.16 -19.99 15.81
N GLN A 256 10.16 -19.29 15.28
CA GLN A 256 11.40 -19.90 14.80
C GLN A 256 12.53 -19.79 15.82
N ARG A 257 13.49 -20.71 15.72
CA ARG A 257 14.73 -20.64 16.50
C ARG A 257 15.48 -19.34 16.20
N GLU A 258 16.21 -18.88 17.21
CA GLU A 258 17.07 -17.71 17.11
C GLU A 258 18.13 -17.88 16.02
N LEU A 259 18.52 -16.75 15.43
CA LEU A 259 19.54 -16.72 14.38
C LEU A 259 20.91 -17.05 14.95
N GLN A 260 21.63 -17.92 14.25
CA GLN A 260 23.04 -18.15 14.49
C GLN A 260 23.89 -17.15 13.71
N ARG A 261 25.14 -16.98 14.15
CA ARG A 261 26.07 -16.06 13.50
C ARG A 261 26.29 -16.46 12.04
N GLY A 262 26.07 -15.50 11.14
CA GLY A 262 26.22 -15.72 9.69
C GLY A 262 24.96 -16.23 8.99
N GLU A 263 23.87 -16.48 9.72
CA GLU A 263 22.58 -16.80 9.12
C GLU A 263 21.88 -15.57 8.55
N GLY A 264 21.07 -15.80 7.53
CA GLY A 264 20.23 -14.81 6.89
C GLY A 264 18.91 -14.54 7.62
N PRO A 265 18.08 -13.60 7.10
CA PRO A 265 16.79 -13.29 7.69
C PRO A 265 15.79 -14.45 7.59
N ILE A 266 14.78 -14.40 8.47
CA ILE A 266 13.63 -15.29 8.49
C ILE A 266 12.52 -14.76 7.56
N ALA A 267 12.34 -13.43 7.54
CA ALA A 267 11.35 -12.78 6.68
C ALA A 267 11.95 -11.66 5.83
N VAL A 268 11.47 -11.54 4.59
CA VAL A 268 11.87 -10.48 3.66
C VAL A 268 10.63 -9.74 3.18
N VAL A 269 10.65 -8.41 3.28
CA VAL A 269 9.63 -7.53 2.69
C VAL A 269 10.25 -6.74 1.55
N LEU A 270 9.72 -6.92 0.35
CA LEU A 270 10.14 -6.20 -0.85
C LEU A 270 9.19 -5.04 -1.12
N ALA A 271 9.77 -3.84 -1.29
CA ALA A 271 9.05 -2.62 -1.61
C ALA A 271 9.66 -1.92 -2.84
N PRO A 272 8.85 -1.26 -3.69
CA PRO A 272 9.29 -0.61 -4.92
C PRO A 272 10.17 0.62 -4.71
N THR A 273 10.08 1.30 -3.57
CA THR A 273 10.78 2.57 -3.34
C THR A 273 11.53 2.56 -2.01
N ARG A 274 12.56 3.39 -1.91
CA ARG A 274 13.38 3.54 -0.68
C ARG A 274 12.53 4.06 0.46
N GLU A 275 11.66 5.00 0.14
CA GLU A 275 10.77 5.69 1.05
C GLU A 275 9.73 4.71 1.62
N LEU A 276 9.13 3.86 0.78
CA LEU A 276 8.21 2.83 1.24
C LEU A 276 8.95 1.75 2.06
N ALA A 277 10.12 1.29 1.61
CA ALA A 277 10.93 0.35 2.37
C ALA A 277 11.26 0.89 3.78
N HIS A 278 11.64 2.16 3.89
CA HIS A 278 11.90 2.80 5.17
C HIS A 278 10.63 2.92 6.03
N GLN A 279 9.47 3.24 5.46
CA GLN A 279 8.21 3.30 6.20
C GLN A 279 7.82 1.94 6.77
N THR A 280 7.88 0.89 5.93
CA THR A 280 7.58 -0.47 6.36
C THR A 280 8.59 -0.95 7.40
N TYR A 281 9.87 -0.60 7.26
CA TYR A 281 10.89 -0.83 8.29
C TYR A 281 10.53 -0.20 9.64
N VAL A 282 10.17 1.09 9.66
CA VAL A 282 9.80 1.79 10.89
C VAL A 282 8.58 1.14 11.55
N GLN A 283 7.61 0.69 10.78
CA GLN A 283 6.43 -0.02 11.33
C GLN A 283 6.81 -1.40 11.86
N ALA A 284 7.51 -2.22 11.06
CA ALA A 284 7.93 -3.56 11.45
C ALA A 284 8.79 -3.53 12.72
N LYS A 285 9.75 -2.59 12.81
CA LYS A 285 10.64 -2.43 13.96
C LYS A 285 9.89 -2.20 15.27
N LYS A 286 8.76 -1.47 15.25
CA LYS A 286 7.96 -1.22 16.46
C LYS A 286 7.40 -2.52 17.04
N PHE A 287 6.83 -3.38 16.19
CA PHE A 287 6.22 -4.63 16.63
C PHE A 287 7.24 -5.74 16.90
N LEU A 288 8.30 -5.81 16.12
CA LEU A 288 9.41 -6.76 16.36
C LEU A 288 10.16 -6.42 17.67
N GLY A 289 10.32 -5.13 17.96
CA GLY A 289 10.96 -4.63 19.18
C GLY A 289 10.26 -5.05 20.47
N VAL A 290 8.95 -5.31 20.43
CA VAL A 290 8.19 -5.83 21.59
C VAL A 290 8.79 -7.15 22.10
N TYR A 291 9.34 -7.95 21.19
CA TYR A 291 9.98 -9.21 21.52
C TYR A 291 11.51 -9.14 21.49
N GLY A 292 12.11 -8.03 21.05
CA GLY A 292 13.56 -7.93 20.86
C GLY A 292 14.05 -8.60 19.57
N ALA A 293 13.16 -8.85 18.61
CA ALA A 293 13.57 -9.25 17.26
C ALA A 293 14.08 -8.02 16.49
N SER A 294 15.11 -8.22 15.68
CA SER A 294 15.78 -7.15 14.95
C SER A 294 15.29 -7.05 13.50
N CYS A 295 15.43 -5.85 12.95
CA CYS A 295 15.00 -5.52 11.60
C CYS A 295 16.03 -4.60 10.96
N ALA A 296 16.24 -4.71 9.65
CA ALA A 296 17.07 -3.79 8.87
C ALA A 296 16.40 -3.33 7.57
N ALA A 297 16.72 -2.11 7.17
CA ALA A 297 16.27 -1.53 5.91
C ALA A 297 17.40 -1.53 4.87
N ILE A 298 17.18 -2.16 3.72
CA ILE A 298 18.20 -2.44 2.69
C ILE A 298 17.77 -1.82 1.36
N TYR A 299 18.22 -0.59 1.11
CA TYR A 299 17.84 0.15 -0.10
C TYR A 299 18.95 1.08 -0.61
N GLY A 300 18.85 1.47 -1.88
CA GLY A 300 19.83 2.33 -2.55
C GLY A 300 20.02 3.71 -1.91
N GLY A 301 21.14 4.40 -2.18
CA GLY A 301 21.36 5.79 -1.74
C GLY A 301 21.73 6.02 -0.27
N ALA A 302 21.55 5.03 0.60
CA ALA A 302 22.14 5.01 1.93
C ALA A 302 23.48 4.26 1.94
N GLY A 303 24.31 4.54 2.96
CA GLY A 303 25.64 3.98 3.16
C GLY A 303 25.63 2.45 3.09
N LYS A 304 26.34 1.89 2.10
CA LYS A 304 26.40 0.43 1.91
C LYS A 304 27.05 -0.28 3.10
N TRP A 305 28.07 0.35 3.70
CA TRP A 305 28.80 -0.20 4.82
C TRP A 305 27.89 -0.48 6.03
N GLU A 306 27.08 0.50 6.43
CA GLU A 306 26.15 0.38 7.56
C GLU A 306 25.14 -0.76 7.34
N GLN A 307 24.60 -0.88 6.13
CA GLN A 307 23.67 -1.95 5.77
C GLN A 307 24.35 -3.33 5.86
N VAL A 308 25.59 -3.46 5.38
CA VAL A 308 26.37 -4.71 5.51
C VAL A 308 26.64 -5.03 6.98
N GLN A 309 27.00 -4.04 7.79
CA GLN A 309 27.24 -4.23 9.22
C GLN A 309 25.98 -4.66 9.96
N ALA A 310 24.83 -4.08 9.64
CA ALA A 310 23.54 -4.50 10.20
C ALA A 310 23.24 -5.95 9.87
N LEU A 311 23.39 -6.36 8.60
CA LEU A 311 23.17 -7.74 8.17
C LEU A 311 24.14 -8.73 8.86
N LYS A 312 25.42 -8.36 9.01
CA LYS A 312 26.43 -9.19 9.68
C LYS A 312 26.16 -9.42 11.16
N LYS A 313 25.47 -8.49 11.84
CA LYS A 313 25.03 -8.66 13.23
C LYS A 313 23.95 -9.73 13.37
N GLY A 314 23.30 -10.12 12.27
CA GLY A 314 22.13 -10.99 12.25
C GLY A 314 20.86 -10.15 12.35
N VAL A 315 19.94 -10.35 11.40
CA VAL A 315 18.64 -9.66 11.40
C VAL A 315 17.52 -10.62 11.04
N GLU A 316 16.47 -10.70 11.86
CA GLU A 316 15.35 -11.60 11.61
C GLU A 316 14.49 -11.14 10.43
N VAL A 317 14.34 -9.82 10.26
CA VAL A 317 13.52 -9.24 9.19
C VAL A 317 14.30 -8.23 8.36
N VAL A 318 14.27 -8.40 7.04
CA VAL A 318 14.83 -7.44 6.08
C VAL A 318 13.70 -6.78 5.31
N VAL A 319 13.67 -5.44 5.30
CA VAL A 319 12.80 -4.65 4.42
C VAL A 319 13.66 -3.99 3.35
N ALA A 320 13.40 -4.26 2.07
CA ALA A 320 14.35 -3.93 1.02
C ALA A 320 13.74 -3.48 -0.30
N THR A 321 14.52 -2.73 -1.07
CA THR A 321 14.29 -2.56 -2.51
C THR A 321 15.03 -3.67 -3.28
N PRO A 322 14.43 -4.30 -4.32
CA PRO A 322 14.99 -5.49 -4.98
C PRO A 322 16.45 -5.34 -5.41
N GLY A 323 16.81 -4.27 -6.12
CA GLY A 323 18.17 -4.07 -6.62
C GLY A 323 19.26 -4.03 -5.53
N ARG A 324 19.03 -3.36 -4.39
CA ARG A 324 20.00 -3.33 -3.29
C ARG A 324 20.08 -4.68 -2.58
N LEU A 325 18.97 -5.40 -2.45
CA LEU A 325 18.97 -6.73 -1.85
C LEU A 325 19.80 -7.72 -2.69
N ILE A 326 19.63 -7.70 -4.02
CA ILE A 326 20.44 -8.50 -4.96
C ILE A 326 21.94 -8.24 -4.76
N GLU A 327 22.34 -6.97 -4.62
CA GLU A 327 23.74 -6.62 -4.35
C GLU A 327 24.25 -7.24 -3.04
N MET A 328 23.43 -7.24 -1.98
CA MET A 328 23.77 -7.81 -0.68
C MET A 328 23.85 -9.34 -0.71
N ILE A 329 22.95 -10.00 -1.45
CA ILE A 329 22.97 -11.45 -1.65
C ILE A 329 24.25 -11.85 -2.40
N ARG A 330 24.58 -11.15 -3.50
CA ARG A 330 25.78 -11.43 -4.30
C ARG A 330 27.07 -11.30 -3.49
N LYS A 331 27.12 -10.33 -2.59
CA LYS A 331 28.25 -10.12 -1.66
C LYS A 331 28.25 -11.10 -0.49
N LYS A 332 27.33 -12.07 -0.46
CA LYS A 332 27.13 -13.02 0.64
C LYS A 332 26.88 -12.34 1.99
N ALA A 333 26.41 -11.10 1.96
CA ALA A 333 26.10 -10.32 3.16
C ALA A 333 24.68 -10.63 3.68
N ALA A 334 23.77 -11.04 2.80
CA ALA A 334 22.41 -11.47 3.15
C ALA A 334 22.12 -12.85 2.55
N PRO A 335 22.55 -13.95 3.17
CA PRO A 335 22.11 -15.30 2.78
C PRO A 335 20.59 -15.40 2.82
N MET A 336 19.96 -16.15 1.91
CA MET A 336 18.48 -16.27 1.84
C MET A 336 17.96 -17.65 2.30
N ASN A 337 18.84 -18.51 2.79
CA ASN A 337 18.55 -19.89 3.17
C ASN A 337 17.55 -20.05 4.33
N ARG A 338 17.47 -19.07 5.23
CA ARG A 338 16.55 -19.04 6.39
C ARG A 338 15.20 -18.37 6.08
N VAL A 339 15.05 -17.77 4.90
CA VAL A 339 13.84 -17.03 4.55
C VAL A 339 12.69 -18.01 4.36
N THR A 340 11.64 -17.83 5.14
CA THR A 340 10.45 -18.70 5.19
C THR A 340 9.16 -17.91 5.01
N LEU A 341 9.23 -16.58 5.05
CA LEU A 341 8.14 -15.67 4.73
C LEU A 341 8.64 -14.55 3.81
N VAL A 342 7.96 -14.35 2.70
CA VAL A 342 8.21 -13.26 1.76
C VAL A 342 6.97 -12.40 1.63
N VAL A 343 7.15 -11.09 1.71
CA VAL A 343 6.09 -10.10 1.46
C VAL A 343 6.45 -9.26 0.26
N LEU A 344 5.53 -9.14 -0.70
CA LEU A 344 5.62 -8.26 -1.85
C LEU A 344 4.66 -7.09 -1.64
N ASP A 345 5.17 -5.94 -1.21
CA ASP A 345 4.36 -4.75 -0.94
C ASP A 345 4.34 -3.81 -2.15
N GLU A 346 3.16 -3.29 -2.48
CA GLU A 346 2.90 -2.56 -3.73
C GLU A 346 3.42 -3.33 -4.96
N ALA A 347 2.96 -4.57 -5.13
CA ALA A 347 3.41 -5.45 -6.21
C ALA A 347 3.18 -4.85 -7.59
N ASP A 348 2.00 -4.26 -7.84
CA ASP A 348 1.70 -3.50 -9.06
C ASP A 348 2.76 -2.45 -9.39
N ARG A 349 3.20 -1.72 -8.37
CA ARG A 349 4.21 -0.68 -8.52
C ARG A 349 5.59 -1.23 -8.87
N MET A 350 5.97 -2.39 -8.33
CA MET A 350 7.20 -3.08 -8.71
C MET A 350 7.20 -3.46 -10.20
N PHE A 351 6.04 -3.85 -10.76
CA PHE A 351 5.89 -4.10 -12.21
C PHE A 351 6.05 -2.85 -13.05
N GLU A 352 5.36 -1.77 -12.68
CA GLU A 352 5.45 -0.50 -13.42
C GLU A 352 6.88 0.03 -13.50
N MET A 353 7.75 -0.36 -12.56
CA MET A 353 9.16 0.01 -12.50
C MET A 353 10.09 -1.00 -13.18
N GLY A 354 9.56 -2.08 -13.74
CA GLY A 354 10.36 -3.11 -14.42
C GLY A 354 11.16 -3.99 -13.46
N PHE A 355 10.78 -4.09 -12.18
CA PHE A 355 11.50 -4.92 -11.20
C PHE A 355 11.17 -6.41 -11.28
N GLU A 356 10.33 -6.84 -12.22
CA GLU A 356 9.95 -8.24 -12.38
C GLU A 356 11.16 -9.21 -12.45
N PRO A 357 12.20 -8.98 -13.27
CA PRO A 357 13.35 -9.89 -13.31
C PRO A 357 14.13 -9.92 -11.98
N GLN A 358 14.20 -8.78 -11.29
CA GLN A 358 14.85 -8.68 -9.98
C GLN A 358 14.07 -9.40 -8.89
N LEU A 359 12.74 -9.36 -8.96
CA LEU A 359 11.89 -10.09 -8.04
C LEU A 359 12.06 -11.61 -8.24
N ARG A 360 11.99 -12.08 -9.49
CA ARG A 360 12.25 -13.50 -9.84
C ARG A 360 13.64 -13.94 -9.39
N SER A 361 14.63 -13.09 -9.59
CA SER A 361 16.00 -13.29 -9.10
C SER A 361 16.06 -13.53 -7.59
N VAL A 362 15.39 -12.68 -6.80
CA VAL A 362 15.36 -12.82 -5.33
C VAL A 362 14.60 -14.08 -4.91
N MET A 363 13.43 -14.35 -5.52
CA MET A 363 12.63 -15.54 -5.22
C MET A 363 13.41 -16.83 -5.52
N GLY A 364 14.21 -16.86 -6.60
CA GLY A 364 15.06 -18.00 -6.95
C GLY A 364 16.27 -18.23 -6.02
N GLN A 365 16.45 -17.39 -4.99
CA GLN A 365 17.41 -17.62 -3.90
C GLN A 365 16.73 -18.15 -2.63
N ILE A 366 15.41 -18.15 -2.59
CA ILE A 366 14.59 -18.46 -1.40
C ILE A 366 14.00 -19.85 -1.57
N ARG A 367 13.91 -20.61 -0.47
CA ARG A 367 13.35 -21.96 -0.47
C ARG A 367 11.92 -22.00 -1.03
N PRO A 368 11.57 -23.03 -1.83
CA PRO A 368 10.28 -23.10 -2.53
C PRO A 368 9.08 -23.35 -1.61
N ASP A 369 9.33 -23.81 -0.39
CA ASP A 369 8.31 -24.03 0.64
C ASP A 369 8.19 -22.82 1.58
N CYS A 370 8.66 -21.62 1.23
CA CYS A 370 8.32 -20.40 1.96
C CYS A 370 6.79 -20.10 1.88
N GLN A 371 6.32 -19.16 2.69
CA GLN A 371 5.01 -18.54 2.55
C GLN A 371 5.18 -17.20 1.83
N THR A 372 4.35 -16.92 0.81
CA THR A 372 4.40 -15.66 0.07
C THR A 372 3.11 -14.86 0.28
N LEU A 373 3.23 -13.61 0.69
CA LEU A 373 2.13 -12.66 0.82
C LEU A 373 2.34 -11.51 -0.16
N MET A 374 1.43 -11.32 -1.11
CA MET A 374 1.49 -10.25 -2.09
C MET A 374 0.37 -9.24 -1.83
N PHE A 375 0.73 -7.97 -1.71
CA PHE A 375 -0.19 -6.87 -1.48
C PHE A 375 -0.10 -5.85 -2.61
N SER A 376 -1.27 -5.41 -3.10
CA SER A 376 -1.36 -4.52 -4.24
C SER A 376 -2.58 -3.61 -4.14
N ALA A 377 -2.54 -2.45 -4.79
CA ALA A 377 -3.74 -1.63 -4.98
C ALA A 377 -4.55 -2.09 -6.20
N THR A 378 -3.87 -2.58 -7.23
CA THR A 378 -4.46 -3.04 -8.49
C THR A 378 -4.07 -4.49 -8.80
N PHE A 379 -4.84 -5.19 -9.65
CA PHE A 379 -4.58 -6.59 -10.00
C PHE A 379 -4.79 -6.86 -11.49
N ARG A 380 -3.85 -6.36 -12.30
CA ARG A 380 -3.84 -6.50 -13.77
C ARG A 380 -3.25 -7.84 -14.19
N ARG A 381 -3.57 -8.30 -15.41
CA ARG A 381 -3.03 -9.55 -16.02
C ARG A 381 -1.51 -9.74 -15.87
N ARG A 382 -0.71 -8.67 -15.96
CA ARG A 382 0.75 -8.75 -15.77
C ARG A 382 1.15 -9.09 -14.34
N ILE A 383 0.43 -8.56 -13.35
CA ILE A 383 0.65 -8.88 -11.93
C ILE A 383 0.16 -10.29 -11.64
N GLU A 384 -0.96 -10.69 -12.24
CA GLU A 384 -1.49 -12.05 -12.15
C GLU A 384 -0.48 -13.09 -12.67
N ALA A 385 0.20 -12.83 -13.80
CA ALA A 385 1.25 -13.71 -14.32
C ALA A 385 2.38 -13.95 -13.32
N LEU A 386 2.88 -12.89 -12.68
CA LEU A 386 3.85 -13.07 -11.59
C LEU A 386 3.23 -13.82 -10.41
N ALA A 387 2.00 -13.49 -10.04
CA ALA A 387 1.34 -14.12 -8.91
C ALA A 387 1.32 -15.66 -9.06
N LEU A 388 1.07 -16.14 -10.28
CA LEU A 388 1.11 -17.55 -10.64
C LEU A 388 2.52 -18.16 -10.53
N ASP A 389 3.56 -17.35 -10.75
CA ASP A 389 4.95 -17.81 -10.72
C ASP A 389 5.57 -17.80 -9.31
N VAL A 390 5.11 -16.92 -8.41
CA VAL A 390 5.74 -16.72 -7.08
C VAL A 390 4.88 -17.18 -5.91
N LEU A 391 3.59 -17.45 -6.11
CA LEU A 391 2.68 -17.95 -5.07
C LEU A 391 2.18 -19.35 -5.39
N LYS A 392 1.89 -20.13 -4.33
CA LYS A 392 1.40 -21.50 -4.41
C LYS A 392 0.01 -21.63 -3.81
N ASN A 393 -1.00 -21.92 -4.64
CA ASN A 393 -2.41 -22.02 -4.25
C ASN A 393 -2.87 -20.87 -3.32
N PRO A 394 -2.69 -19.60 -3.76
CA PRO A 394 -2.95 -18.44 -2.91
C PRO A 394 -4.45 -18.24 -2.70
N ILE A 395 -4.78 -17.65 -1.55
CA ILE A 395 -6.10 -17.07 -1.30
C ILE A 395 -6.06 -15.62 -1.78
N LYS A 396 -6.99 -15.24 -2.66
CA LYS A 396 -7.12 -13.87 -3.16
C LYS A 396 -8.23 -13.15 -2.39
N LEU A 397 -7.86 -12.02 -1.79
CA LEU A 397 -8.75 -11.12 -1.08
C LEU A 397 -8.85 -9.81 -1.86
N THR A 398 -10.06 -9.36 -2.11
CA THR A 398 -10.32 -8.07 -2.77
C THR A 398 -11.24 -7.24 -1.88
N ILE A 399 -10.78 -6.05 -1.51
CA ILE A 399 -11.54 -5.11 -0.66
C ILE A 399 -12.01 -3.93 -1.50
N GLY A 400 -13.33 -3.73 -1.55
CA GLY A 400 -13.97 -2.79 -2.48
C GLY A 400 -13.91 -3.26 -3.94
N GLN A 401 -14.23 -2.39 -4.91
CA GLN A 401 -14.05 -2.72 -6.33
C GLN A 401 -12.61 -2.42 -6.79
N VAL A 402 -12.06 -3.27 -7.66
CA VAL A 402 -10.69 -3.15 -8.17
C VAL A 402 -10.59 -1.89 -9.04
N GLY A 403 -9.61 -1.02 -8.78
CA GLY A 403 -9.40 0.20 -9.59
C GLY A 403 -10.26 1.41 -9.21
N GLN A 404 -11.11 1.31 -8.18
CA GLN A 404 -11.82 2.46 -7.63
C GLN A 404 -10.87 3.45 -6.95
N ALA A 405 -11.16 4.74 -7.13
CA ALA A 405 -10.65 5.76 -6.25
C ALA A 405 -11.35 5.64 -4.88
N ASN A 406 -10.70 6.10 -3.82
CA ASN A 406 -11.26 6.01 -2.48
C ASN A 406 -12.59 6.82 -2.38
N GLU A 407 -13.70 6.19 -1.98
CA GLU A 407 -15.00 6.87 -1.70
C GLU A 407 -14.86 8.04 -0.71
N ASP A 408 -13.85 7.94 0.16
CA ASP A 408 -13.46 8.92 1.18
C ASP A 408 -12.83 10.21 0.61
N ILE A 409 -12.59 10.26 -0.70
CA ILE A 409 -12.01 11.39 -1.41
C ILE A 409 -13.08 12.04 -2.26
N ARG A 410 -13.39 13.30 -1.98
CA ARG A 410 -14.20 14.13 -2.85
C ARG A 410 -13.39 14.49 -4.09
N GLN A 411 -13.81 14.00 -5.26
CA GLN A 411 -13.14 14.27 -6.51
C GLN A 411 -13.84 15.40 -7.28
N ILE A 412 -13.06 16.39 -7.72
CA ILE A 412 -13.55 17.54 -8.48
C ILE A 412 -12.70 17.69 -9.74
N ALA A 413 -13.27 17.29 -10.88
CA ALA A 413 -12.67 17.54 -12.18
C ALA A 413 -13.07 18.94 -12.68
N VAL A 414 -12.07 19.77 -12.99
CA VAL A 414 -12.25 21.12 -13.50
C VAL A 414 -11.80 21.16 -14.95
N VAL A 415 -12.75 21.39 -15.86
CA VAL A 415 -12.45 21.53 -17.29
C VAL A 415 -12.06 22.98 -17.58
N LEU A 416 -10.85 23.18 -18.10
CA LEU A 416 -10.29 24.50 -18.38
C LEU A 416 -10.09 24.69 -19.89
N PRO A 417 -10.20 25.94 -20.39
CA PRO A 417 -10.01 26.23 -21.82
C PRO A 417 -8.66 25.81 -22.38
N GLY A 418 -7.59 25.88 -21.58
CA GLY A 418 -6.23 25.52 -21.96
C GLY A 418 -5.25 25.67 -20.80
N HIS A 419 -3.97 25.43 -21.06
CA HIS A 419 -2.93 25.43 -20.03
C HIS A 419 -2.80 26.76 -19.27
N GLY A 420 -2.93 27.89 -19.98
CA GLY A 420 -2.83 29.23 -19.38
C GLY A 420 -3.91 29.54 -18.33
N ALA A 421 -5.04 28.81 -18.31
CA ALA A 421 -6.10 28.99 -17.32
C ALA A 421 -5.84 28.26 -15.98
N LYS A 422 -4.86 27.35 -15.93
CA LYS A 422 -4.53 26.57 -14.72
C LYS A 422 -3.99 27.45 -13.59
N TRP A 423 -3.08 28.37 -13.93
CA TRP A 423 -2.47 29.27 -12.94
C TRP A 423 -3.48 30.23 -12.30
N PRO A 424 -4.31 30.97 -13.07
CA PRO A 424 -5.39 31.78 -12.49
C PRO A 424 -6.36 30.97 -11.62
N TRP A 425 -6.70 29.74 -12.03
CA TRP A 425 -7.58 28.87 -11.25
C TRP A 425 -6.96 28.52 -9.90
N LEU A 426 -5.67 28.16 -9.87
CA LEU A 426 -4.95 27.81 -8.65
C LEU A 426 -4.86 29.02 -7.73
N MET A 427 -4.46 30.19 -8.25
CA MET A 427 -4.29 31.39 -7.45
C MET A 427 -5.60 31.90 -6.83
N ALA A 428 -6.73 31.75 -7.52
CA ALA A 428 -8.03 32.12 -6.98
C ALA A 428 -8.46 31.25 -5.78
N ARG A 429 -7.87 30.06 -5.59
CA ARG A 429 -8.28 29.08 -4.58
C ARG A 429 -7.21 28.74 -3.56
N ILE A 430 -5.94 29.02 -3.85
CA ILE A 430 -4.81 28.55 -3.03
C ILE A 430 -4.91 28.96 -1.57
N ARG A 431 -5.40 30.17 -1.28
CA ARG A 431 -5.59 30.63 0.10
C ARG A 431 -6.56 29.72 0.87
N GLY A 432 -7.74 29.45 0.31
CA GLY A 432 -8.72 28.56 0.93
C GLY A 432 -8.22 27.11 1.03
N LEU A 433 -7.58 26.59 -0.01
CA LEU A 433 -7.02 25.23 -0.02
C LEU A 433 -5.94 25.04 1.04
N VAL A 434 -5.10 26.07 1.23
CA VAL A 434 -4.08 26.09 2.27
C VAL A 434 -4.76 26.22 3.62
N ASP A 435 -5.69 27.16 3.83
CA ASP A 435 -6.37 27.36 5.11
C ASP A 435 -7.06 26.09 5.64
N GLU A 436 -7.62 25.26 4.76
CA GLU A 436 -8.20 23.95 5.09
C GLU A 436 -7.18 22.90 5.56
N GLY A 437 -5.90 23.01 5.16
CA GLY A 437 -4.85 22.10 5.58
C GLY A 437 -3.65 22.05 4.63
N ARG A 438 -2.83 21.00 4.73
CA ARG A 438 -1.70 20.83 3.82
C ARG A 438 -2.17 20.53 2.39
N LEU A 439 -1.53 21.20 1.44
CA LEU A 439 -1.82 21.13 0.00
C LEU A 439 -0.67 20.45 -0.74
N LEU A 440 -0.99 19.39 -1.49
CA LEU A 440 -0.05 18.71 -2.39
C LEU A 440 -0.46 18.99 -3.84
N ILE A 441 0.46 19.55 -4.63
CA ILE A 441 0.24 19.91 -6.03
C ILE A 441 1.09 19.02 -6.93
N PHE A 442 0.48 18.39 -7.92
CA PHE A 442 1.16 17.53 -8.88
C PHE A 442 1.41 18.23 -10.22
N ALA A 443 2.68 18.27 -10.63
CA ALA A 443 3.13 18.76 -11.92
C ALA A 443 3.62 17.61 -12.83
N GLY A 444 3.45 17.77 -14.14
CA GLY A 444 3.74 16.72 -15.13
C GLY A 444 5.23 16.52 -15.44
N SER A 445 6.07 17.53 -15.18
CA SER A 445 7.50 17.52 -15.47
C SER A 445 8.33 18.10 -14.31
N LYS A 446 9.63 17.79 -14.30
CA LYS A 446 10.55 18.30 -13.28
C LYS A 446 10.72 19.82 -13.40
N ALA A 447 10.90 20.32 -14.62
CA ALA A 447 10.97 21.75 -14.90
C ALA A 447 9.69 22.48 -14.48
N GLY A 448 8.51 21.93 -14.82
CA GLY A 448 7.23 22.50 -14.40
C GLY A 448 7.04 22.50 -12.88
N CYS A 449 7.58 21.50 -12.18
CA CYS A 449 7.57 21.45 -10.73
C CYS A 449 8.40 22.58 -10.10
N GLU A 450 9.59 22.86 -10.64
CA GLU A 450 10.44 23.96 -10.17
C GLU A 450 9.85 25.33 -10.50
N GLU A 451 9.37 25.51 -11.74
CA GLU A 451 8.74 26.73 -12.19
C GLU A 451 7.50 27.06 -11.35
N LEU A 452 6.62 26.08 -11.13
CA LEU A 452 5.40 26.26 -10.35
C LEU A 452 5.72 26.62 -8.89
N ALA A 453 6.68 25.94 -8.26
CA ALA A 453 7.08 26.26 -6.89
C ALA A 453 7.69 27.66 -6.77
N LYS A 454 8.55 28.06 -7.72
CA LYS A 454 9.12 29.41 -7.77
C LYS A 454 8.04 30.48 -7.93
N ASN A 455 7.11 30.27 -8.86
CA ASN A 455 6.00 31.20 -9.09
C ASN A 455 5.11 31.31 -7.85
N LEU A 456 4.84 30.20 -7.16
CA LEU A 456 4.08 30.19 -5.90
C LEU A 456 4.83 30.90 -4.76
N ALA A 457 6.14 30.72 -4.64
CA ALA A 457 6.94 31.43 -3.64
C ALA A 457 6.90 32.95 -3.82
N THR A 458 6.86 33.44 -5.06
CA THR A 458 6.72 34.87 -5.35
C THR A 458 5.29 35.37 -5.21
N ALA A 459 4.30 34.65 -5.75
CA ALA A 459 2.90 35.10 -5.81
C ALA A 459 2.11 34.83 -4.52
N PHE A 460 2.55 33.89 -3.68
CA PHE A 460 1.94 33.57 -2.40
C PHE A 460 2.98 33.43 -1.27
N PRO A 461 3.63 34.55 -0.87
CA PRO A 461 4.70 34.53 0.13
C PRO A 461 4.27 34.05 1.52
N ALA A 462 2.96 34.09 1.81
CA ALA A 462 2.39 33.67 3.08
C ALA A 462 2.52 32.16 3.36
N ALA A 463 2.68 31.34 2.31
CA ALA A 463 3.01 29.92 2.44
C ALA A 463 3.90 29.49 1.26
N PRO A 464 5.22 29.69 1.36
CA PRO A 464 6.14 29.38 0.26
C PRO A 464 6.10 27.89 -0.07
N ALA A 465 5.99 27.58 -1.36
CA ALA A 465 5.93 26.22 -1.84
C ALA A 465 7.33 25.60 -1.94
N LEU A 466 7.47 24.36 -1.48
CA LEU A 466 8.65 23.54 -1.76
C LEU A 466 8.39 22.64 -2.99
N CYS A 467 9.46 22.23 -3.68
CA CYS A 467 9.35 21.29 -4.80
C CYS A 467 10.06 19.95 -4.52
N LEU A 468 9.51 18.87 -5.06
CA LEU A 468 10.06 17.52 -4.94
C LEU A 468 10.03 16.79 -6.29
N HIS A 469 11.20 16.51 -6.85
CA HIS A 469 11.36 15.77 -8.11
C HIS A 469 12.66 14.95 -8.11
N GLY A 470 12.86 14.13 -9.15
CA GLY A 470 13.95 13.17 -9.23
C GLY A 470 15.36 13.76 -9.36
N ASP A 471 15.51 15.05 -9.64
CA ASP A 471 16.83 15.71 -9.75
C ASP A 471 17.26 16.36 -8.43
N LYS A 472 16.37 16.40 -7.42
CA LYS A 472 16.73 16.81 -6.07
C LYS A 472 17.64 15.76 -5.43
N THR A 473 18.66 16.23 -4.74
CA THR A 473 19.53 15.37 -3.94
C THR A 473 18.74 14.66 -2.84
N GLN A 474 19.22 13.52 -2.36
CA GLN A 474 18.52 12.77 -1.31
C GLN A 474 18.37 13.60 -0.01
N GLN A 475 19.33 14.47 0.29
CA GLN A 475 19.28 15.37 1.44
C GLN A 475 18.16 16.39 1.28
N GLU A 476 18.10 17.10 0.15
CA GLU A 476 17.02 18.05 -0.16
C GLU A 476 15.64 17.39 -0.14
N ARG A 477 15.54 16.16 -0.68
CA ARG A 477 14.28 15.40 -0.66
C ARG A 477 13.82 15.09 0.76
N THR A 478 14.75 14.70 1.62
CA THR A 478 14.47 14.35 3.01
C THR A 478 14.08 15.59 3.82
N GLU A 479 14.79 16.70 3.61
CA GLU A 479 14.52 17.97 4.28
C GLU A 479 13.16 18.55 3.86
N ALA A 480 12.88 18.64 2.56
CA ALA A 480 11.61 19.15 2.06
C ALA A 480 10.42 18.31 2.57
N LEU A 481 10.60 16.98 2.62
CA LEU A 481 9.59 16.09 3.17
C LEU A 481 9.41 16.25 4.68
N ALA A 482 10.50 16.44 5.44
CA ALA A 482 10.43 16.69 6.88
C ALA A 482 9.66 17.98 7.16
N LYS A 483 10.01 19.09 6.49
CA LYS A 483 9.33 20.39 6.63
C LYS A 483 7.83 20.29 6.30
N PHE A 484 7.48 19.55 5.25
CA PHE A 484 6.08 19.33 4.90
C PHE A 484 5.34 18.46 5.93
N LYS A 485 5.97 17.41 6.45
CA LYS A 485 5.40 16.53 7.48
C LYS A 485 5.19 17.25 8.82
N HIS A 486 6.15 18.06 9.24
CA HIS A 486 6.08 18.83 10.48
C HIS A 486 5.19 20.08 10.38
N GLY A 487 4.69 20.40 9.17
CA GLY A 487 3.79 21.54 8.96
C GLY A 487 4.49 22.89 8.81
N GLU A 488 5.83 22.92 8.85
CA GLU A 488 6.64 24.11 8.54
C GLU A 488 6.41 24.60 7.12
N CYS A 489 6.14 23.68 6.19
CA CYS A 489 5.69 23.97 4.85
C CYS A 489 4.28 23.42 4.62
N ARG A 490 3.35 24.28 4.17
CA ARG A 490 1.95 23.90 3.90
C ARG A 490 1.67 23.53 2.45
N VAL A 491 2.56 23.88 1.52
CA VAL A 491 2.39 23.66 0.08
C VAL A 491 3.57 22.89 -0.48
N LEU A 492 3.33 21.68 -0.99
CA LEU A 492 4.34 20.88 -1.66
C LEU A 492 3.97 20.69 -3.13
N VAL A 493 4.87 21.03 -4.04
CA VAL A 493 4.76 20.72 -5.47
C VAL A 493 5.61 19.49 -5.77
N ALA A 494 5.06 18.48 -6.43
CA ALA A 494 5.78 17.24 -6.69
C ALA A 494 5.49 16.64 -8.06
N THR A 495 6.46 15.87 -8.56
CA THR A 495 6.26 14.95 -9.69
C THR A 495 5.84 13.56 -9.20
N ASP A 496 5.30 12.74 -10.09
CA ASP A 496 4.85 11.37 -9.78
C ASP A 496 5.91 10.52 -9.08
N VAL A 497 7.15 10.59 -9.55
CA VAL A 497 8.26 9.79 -9.01
C VAL A 497 8.54 10.15 -7.57
N ALA A 498 8.44 11.43 -7.23
CA ALA A 498 8.84 11.94 -5.94
C ALA A 498 7.71 11.90 -4.90
N ALA A 499 6.46 11.92 -5.35
CA ALA A 499 5.31 11.85 -4.45
C ALA A 499 4.90 10.42 -4.08
N ARG A 500 5.42 9.43 -4.79
CA ARG A 500 5.19 8.01 -4.48
C ARG A 500 5.81 7.68 -3.13
N GLY A 501 5.07 6.92 -2.32
CA GLY A 501 5.49 6.63 -0.94
C GLY A 501 5.47 7.84 0.00
N LEU A 502 4.90 9.00 -0.37
CA LEU A 502 4.60 10.04 0.60
C LEU A 502 3.51 9.52 1.56
N ASP A 503 3.91 9.09 2.76
CA ASP A 503 3.03 8.92 3.90
C ASP A 503 3.13 10.18 4.76
N VAL A 504 2.32 11.16 4.38
CA VAL A 504 2.13 12.40 5.12
C VAL A 504 0.74 12.31 5.70
N LYS A 505 0.66 12.14 7.02
CA LYS A 505 -0.60 12.25 7.75
C LYS A 505 -1.14 13.67 7.48
N ASP A 506 -2.45 13.84 7.29
CA ASP A 506 -3.11 15.15 7.17
C ASP A 506 -2.78 16.01 5.93
N VAL A 507 -2.69 15.41 4.73
CA VAL A 507 -2.89 16.17 3.47
C VAL A 507 -4.40 16.29 3.25
N MET A 508 -4.96 17.50 3.33
CA MET A 508 -6.40 17.73 3.12
C MET A 508 -6.76 17.93 1.65
N ASN A 509 -5.86 18.56 0.90
CA ASN A 509 -6.12 18.93 -0.49
C ASN A 509 -5.03 18.41 -1.42
N VAL A 510 -5.44 17.76 -2.50
CA VAL A 510 -4.58 17.39 -3.62
C VAL A 510 -5.03 18.16 -4.86
N VAL A 511 -4.08 18.79 -5.57
CA VAL A 511 -4.33 19.45 -6.85
C VAL A 511 -3.48 18.78 -7.91
N ASN A 512 -4.11 18.07 -8.85
CA ASN A 512 -3.48 17.65 -10.08
C ASN A 512 -3.45 18.85 -11.04
N PHE A 513 -2.38 19.65 -10.94
CA PHE A 513 -2.19 20.81 -11.81
C PHE A 513 -2.05 20.37 -13.27
N ASP A 514 -1.26 19.32 -13.49
CA ASP A 514 -1.26 18.55 -14.73
C ASP A 514 -1.95 17.21 -14.55
N VAL A 515 -2.68 16.76 -15.57
CA VAL A 515 -3.27 15.42 -15.56
C VAL A 515 -2.17 14.36 -15.45
N ALA A 516 -2.52 13.22 -14.85
CA ALA A 516 -1.59 12.11 -14.75
C ALA A 516 -1.41 11.45 -16.12
N LYS A 517 -0.30 10.72 -16.29
CA LYS A 517 -0.03 9.97 -17.53
C LYS A 517 -1.07 8.89 -17.81
N ASN A 518 -1.70 8.36 -16.77
CA ASN A 518 -2.76 7.36 -16.83
C ASN A 518 -3.65 7.43 -15.58
N ILE A 519 -4.80 6.75 -15.63
CA ILE A 519 -5.78 6.78 -14.54
C ILE A 519 -5.25 6.16 -13.23
N ASP A 520 -4.36 5.17 -13.28
CA ASP A 520 -3.80 4.56 -12.05
C ASP A 520 -2.91 5.53 -11.30
N THR A 521 -2.05 6.24 -12.04
CA THR A 521 -1.20 7.28 -11.47
C THR A 521 -2.10 8.36 -10.86
N HIS A 522 -3.21 8.71 -11.52
CA HIS A 522 -4.19 9.63 -10.96
C HIS A 522 -4.80 9.12 -9.65
N VAL A 523 -5.26 7.86 -9.58
CA VAL A 523 -5.77 7.24 -8.34
C VAL A 523 -4.71 7.27 -7.22
N HIS A 524 -3.43 7.04 -7.56
CA HIS A 524 -2.32 7.14 -6.61
C HIS A 524 -2.01 8.57 -6.14
N ARG A 525 -2.22 9.57 -7.00
CA ARG A 525 -2.07 10.99 -6.66
C ARG A 525 -3.15 11.44 -5.70
N ILE A 526 -4.41 11.15 -6.02
CA ILE A 526 -5.53 11.56 -5.16
C ILE A 526 -5.52 10.79 -3.83
N GLY A 527 -5.08 9.53 -3.83
CA GLY A 527 -4.87 8.72 -2.61
C GLY A 527 -3.79 9.24 -1.65
N ARG A 528 -3.22 10.42 -1.89
CA ARG A 528 -2.41 11.16 -0.92
C ARG A 528 -3.25 11.92 0.10
N THR A 529 -4.54 12.14 -0.18
CA THR A 529 -5.53 12.67 0.77
C THR A 529 -6.56 11.60 1.16
N GLY A 530 -7.50 11.92 2.05
CA GLY A 530 -8.56 11.00 2.51
C GLY A 530 -8.02 9.80 3.27
N ARG A 531 -7.09 10.03 4.22
CA ARG A 531 -6.45 9.00 5.05
C ARG A 531 -6.86 9.15 6.52
N MET A 532 -6.86 8.05 7.27
CA MET A 532 -7.01 8.04 8.73
C MET A 532 -5.85 8.81 9.40
N GLY A 533 -6.17 9.90 10.09
CA GLY A 533 -5.23 10.68 10.91
C GLY A 533 -5.18 10.22 12.37
N LEU A 534 -4.41 10.91 13.22
CA LEU A 534 -4.33 10.63 14.66
C LEU A 534 -5.63 11.00 15.41
N GLU A 535 -6.40 11.96 14.88
CA GLU A 535 -7.67 12.43 15.45
C GLU A 535 -8.91 11.79 14.79
N GLY A 536 -8.72 10.64 14.13
CA GLY A 536 -9.76 9.98 13.34
C GLY A 536 -9.78 10.37 11.86
N PHE A 537 -10.88 10.03 11.19
CA PHE A 537 -11.02 10.17 9.74
C PHE A 537 -11.51 11.57 9.33
N LYS A 538 -10.74 12.26 8.47
CA LYS A 538 -11.16 13.51 7.80
C LYS A 538 -11.21 13.28 6.28
N PRO A 539 -12.36 13.51 5.60
CA PRO A 539 -12.46 13.33 4.16
C PRO A 539 -11.59 14.35 3.42
N GLY A 540 -10.92 13.89 2.37
CA GLY A 540 -10.00 14.69 1.56
C GLY A 540 -10.65 15.23 0.28
N THR A 541 -10.12 16.30 -0.30
CA THR A 541 -10.57 16.77 -1.62
C THR A 541 -9.44 16.73 -2.64
N ALA A 542 -9.73 16.17 -3.82
CA ALA A 542 -8.83 16.10 -4.95
C ALA A 542 -9.37 16.89 -6.14
N TYR A 543 -8.66 17.93 -6.54
CA TYR A 543 -8.95 18.74 -7.71
C TYR A 543 -8.10 18.28 -8.89
N THR A 544 -8.71 18.11 -10.05
CA THR A 544 -7.99 17.72 -11.28
C THR A 544 -8.27 18.69 -12.39
N LEU A 545 -7.21 19.39 -12.83
CA LEU A 545 -7.31 20.40 -13.88
C LEU A 545 -7.14 19.72 -15.23
N VAL A 546 -8.25 19.57 -15.95
CA VAL A 546 -8.30 18.94 -17.26
C VAL A 546 -8.46 20.02 -18.33
N THR A 547 -7.64 20.01 -19.36
CA THR A 547 -7.76 20.93 -20.50
C THR A 547 -8.61 20.31 -21.61
N ARG A 548 -9.16 21.14 -22.50
CA ARG A 548 -10.01 20.69 -23.62
C ARG A 548 -9.33 19.70 -24.60
N ASN A 549 -8.00 19.60 -24.58
CA ASN A 549 -7.24 18.69 -25.44
C ASN A 549 -7.05 17.30 -24.80
N GLU A 550 -7.37 17.14 -23.51
CA GLU A 550 -7.15 15.90 -22.75
C GLU A 550 -8.40 15.00 -22.76
N SER A 551 -9.07 14.88 -23.92
CA SER A 551 -10.33 14.14 -24.06
C SER A 551 -10.22 12.65 -23.68
N GLN A 552 -9.11 12.02 -24.03
CA GLN A 552 -8.80 10.63 -23.67
C GLN A 552 -8.69 10.43 -22.15
N PHE A 553 -7.99 11.32 -21.45
CA PHE A 553 -7.89 11.26 -20.00
C PHE A 553 -9.22 11.59 -19.33
N ALA A 554 -9.97 12.56 -19.88
CA ALA A 554 -11.32 12.87 -19.42
C ALA A 554 -12.26 11.66 -19.49
N ALA A 555 -12.19 10.86 -20.57
CA ALA A 555 -12.96 9.63 -20.70
C ALA A 555 -12.63 8.63 -19.58
N GLN A 556 -11.34 8.36 -19.34
CA GLN A 556 -10.92 7.48 -18.25
C GLN A 556 -11.33 8.01 -16.86
N LEU A 557 -11.25 9.33 -16.67
CA LEU A 557 -11.62 9.99 -15.42
C LEU A 557 -13.13 9.90 -15.15
N VAL A 558 -13.99 10.07 -16.18
CA VAL A 558 -15.44 9.89 -16.04
C VAL A 558 -15.76 8.50 -15.53
N PHE A 559 -15.20 7.46 -16.15
CA PHE A 559 -15.41 6.08 -15.69
C PHE A 559 -14.94 5.89 -14.25
N ASN A 560 -13.73 6.36 -13.91
CA ASN A 560 -13.24 6.23 -12.54
C ASN A 560 -14.12 6.96 -11.51
N MET A 561 -14.60 8.17 -11.83
CA MET A 561 -15.48 8.94 -10.96
C MET A 561 -16.86 8.28 -10.81
N ASP A 562 -17.44 7.79 -11.91
CA ASP A 562 -18.74 7.10 -11.92
C ASP A 562 -18.71 5.83 -11.08
N VAL A 563 -17.70 4.98 -11.29
CA VAL A 563 -17.48 3.76 -10.51
C VAL A 563 -17.25 4.08 -9.02
N SER A 564 -16.64 5.22 -8.70
CA SER A 564 -16.42 5.67 -7.30
C SER A 564 -17.60 6.44 -6.70
N GLY A 565 -18.77 6.47 -7.38
CA GLY A 565 -19.97 7.17 -6.93
C GLY A 565 -19.82 8.70 -6.85
N GLN A 566 -18.82 9.28 -7.53
CA GLN A 566 -18.53 10.71 -7.50
C GLN A 566 -19.33 11.46 -8.57
N PRO A 567 -19.76 12.70 -8.30
CA PRO A 567 -20.51 13.49 -9.27
C PRO A 567 -19.65 13.87 -10.48
N VAL A 568 -20.09 13.47 -11.67
CA VAL A 568 -19.46 13.84 -12.95
C VAL A 568 -20.08 15.13 -13.47
N SER A 569 -19.27 16.16 -13.73
CA SER A 569 -19.76 17.43 -14.28
C SER A 569 -20.17 17.28 -15.75
N ALA A 570 -21.18 18.06 -16.17
CA ALA A 570 -21.64 18.07 -17.56
C ALA A 570 -20.50 18.43 -18.54
N GLU A 571 -19.60 19.31 -18.13
CA GLU A 571 -18.43 19.71 -18.92
C GLU A 571 -17.42 18.57 -19.10
N LEU A 572 -17.14 17.81 -18.03
CA LEU A 572 -16.24 16.66 -18.10
C LEU A 572 -16.85 15.57 -18.99
N LEU A 573 -18.14 15.28 -18.83
CA LEU A 573 -18.85 14.32 -19.66
C LEU A 573 -18.86 14.75 -21.14
N ALA A 574 -19.06 16.04 -21.43
CA ALA A 574 -19.00 16.58 -22.79
C ALA A 574 -17.58 16.45 -23.40
N LEU A 575 -16.53 16.62 -22.58
CA LEU A 575 -15.15 16.42 -23.01
C LEU A 575 -14.84 14.94 -23.26
N ALA A 576 -15.29 14.04 -22.38
CA ALA A 576 -15.15 12.59 -22.53
C ALA A 576 -15.83 12.07 -23.81
N LYS A 577 -17.01 12.61 -24.16
CA LYS A 577 -17.73 12.27 -25.40
C LYS A 577 -16.98 12.61 -26.68
N ARG A 578 -15.90 13.41 -26.63
CA ARG A 578 -15.04 13.65 -27.79
C ARG A 578 -14.14 12.46 -28.10
N ASP A 579 -13.84 11.64 -27.11
CA ASP A 579 -13.09 10.41 -27.29
C ASP A 579 -13.91 9.37 -28.09
N PRO A 580 -13.39 8.83 -29.21
CA PRO A 580 -14.10 7.86 -30.02
C PRO A 580 -14.43 6.55 -29.29
N HIS A 581 -13.56 6.10 -28.39
CA HIS A 581 -13.78 4.86 -27.65
C HIS A 581 -14.90 5.07 -26.63
N PHE A 582 -14.89 6.19 -25.90
CA PHE A 582 -15.92 6.50 -24.89
C PHE A 582 -17.34 6.47 -25.48
N ARG A 583 -17.49 7.01 -26.69
CA ARG A 583 -18.77 6.98 -27.43
C ARG A 583 -19.21 5.56 -27.78
N ARG A 584 -18.28 4.69 -28.19
CA ARG A 584 -18.58 3.29 -28.54
C ARG A 584 -19.04 2.49 -27.32
N ALA A 585 -18.39 2.64 -26.18
CA ALA A 585 -18.82 1.99 -24.93
C ALA A 585 -20.22 2.44 -24.47
N GLN A 586 -20.53 3.74 -24.53
CA GLN A 586 -21.88 4.23 -24.21
C GLN A 586 -22.96 3.66 -25.15
N LEU A 587 -22.66 3.58 -26.45
CA LEU A 587 -23.59 3.02 -27.45
C LEU A 587 -23.85 1.53 -27.20
N ASN A 588 -22.81 0.76 -26.88
CA ASN A 588 -22.95 -0.67 -26.58
C ASN A 588 -23.79 -0.90 -25.32
N SER A 589 -23.55 -0.12 -24.26
CA SER A 589 -24.34 -0.22 -23.03
C SER A 589 -25.82 0.17 -23.22
N GLN A 590 -26.11 1.22 -24.02
CA GLN A 590 -27.49 1.58 -24.37
C GLN A 590 -28.19 0.52 -25.24
N THR A 591 -27.43 -0.22 -26.05
CA THR A 591 -27.95 -1.29 -26.91
C THR A 591 -28.24 -2.56 -26.09
N ASN A 592 -27.37 -2.90 -25.14
CA ASN A 592 -27.59 -3.99 -24.18
C ASN A 592 -28.78 -3.71 -23.27
N ALA A 593 -28.90 -2.50 -22.70
CA ALA A 593 -30.04 -2.11 -21.87
C ALA A 593 -31.38 -2.20 -22.64
N LYS A 594 -31.41 -1.83 -23.93
CA LYS A 594 -32.60 -1.98 -24.79
C LYS A 594 -32.94 -3.45 -25.09
N MET A 595 -31.93 -4.31 -25.27
CA MET A 595 -32.15 -5.74 -25.46
C MET A 595 -32.73 -6.39 -24.19
N VAL A 596 -32.16 -6.13 -23.02
CA VAL A 596 -32.64 -6.68 -21.73
C VAL A 596 -34.09 -6.26 -21.45
N LEU A 597 -34.44 -4.99 -21.70
CA LEU A 597 -35.81 -4.48 -21.60
C LEU A 597 -36.77 -5.10 -22.62
N SER A 598 -36.28 -5.54 -23.78
CA SER A 598 -37.10 -6.25 -24.77
C SER A 598 -37.34 -7.72 -24.40
N THR A 599 -36.35 -8.37 -23.78
CA THR A 599 -36.45 -9.76 -23.31
C THR A 599 -37.35 -9.89 -22.07
N GLN A 600 -37.33 -8.90 -21.16
CA GLN A 600 -38.28 -8.81 -20.03
C GLN A 600 -39.73 -8.49 -20.43
N LYS A 601 -39.97 -8.03 -21.66
CA LYS A 601 -41.34 -7.83 -22.18
C LYS A 601 -41.88 -9.02 -22.98
N MET A 602 -41.03 -10.00 -23.29
CA MET A 602 -41.42 -11.24 -23.99
C MET A 602 -41.58 -12.45 -23.06
N LEU A 603 -41.12 -12.34 -21.80
CA LEU A 603 -41.47 -13.23 -20.69
C LEU A 603 -42.63 -12.61 -19.91
#